data_AF-A0A352CDY2-F1
#
_entry.id   AF-A0A352CDY2-F1
#
_cell.length_a   1.000
_cell.length_b   1.000
_cell.length_c   1.000
_cell.angle_alpha   90.00
_cell.angle_beta   90.00
_cell.angle_gamma   90.00
#
_symmetry.space_group_name_H-M   'P 1'
#
loop_
_entity.id
_entity.type
_entity.pdbx_description
1 polymer ?
#
loop_
_entity_poly.entity_id
_entity_poly.type
_entity_poly.pdbx_seq_one_letter_code
_entity_poly.pdbx_strand_id
1 'polypeptide(L)'
;MSGVVIALIALGYGAALFWLAFRVEQSKFALSPRWRAIAFGLSLGVYCTSWSFFGAVGTAASRGWEFLPIYLGPALLFLFGGGIVRKLLRAGKAAESTSIADFLSARYGRSRAVAVCVTLIALASAIPYIALQLRGVSLSLTALAGDARPDVDLLAIIITTLALACFAILFGARSADATKGNRGLVYAIAIESIVKITALTAIAFFAF
;
A
#
# COMPACT_ATOMS: atom_id res chain seq x y z
N MET A 1 -14.30 21.49 -7.63
CA MET A 1 -14.38 21.45 -6.15
C MET A 1 -13.07 21.97 -5.57
N SER A 2 -13.03 22.61 -4.41
CA SER A 2 -11.76 23.07 -3.81
C SER A 2 -10.86 21.87 -3.46
N GLY A 3 -9.56 21.97 -3.76
CA GLY A 3 -8.58 20.91 -3.45
C GLY A 3 -8.53 20.54 -1.96
N VAL A 4 -8.81 21.51 -1.08
CA VAL A 4 -8.90 21.29 0.37
C VAL A 4 -10.08 20.38 0.73
N VAL A 5 -11.23 20.54 0.07
CA VAL A 5 -12.40 19.69 0.30
C VAL A 5 -12.11 18.25 -0.13
N ILE A 6 -11.44 18.07 -1.27
CA ILE A 6 -11.05 16.74 -1.76
C ILE A 6 -10.06 16.08 -0.78
N ALA A 7 -9.08 16.83 -0.28
CA ALA A 7 -8.14 16.34 0.72
C ALA A 7 -8.84 15.90 2.02
N LEU A 8 -9.78 16.71 2.53
CA LEU A 8 -10.56 16.36 3.72
C LEU A 8 -11.41 15.11 3.53
N ILE A 9 -12.04 14.95 2.36
CA ILE A 9 -12.81 13.75 2.02
C ILE A 9 -11.89 12.53 1.98
N ALA A 10 -10.72 12.63 1.34
CA ALA A 10 -9.76 11.53 1.26
C ALA A 10 -9.23 11.10 2.64
N LEU A 11 -8.93 12.07 3.51
CA LEU A 11 -8.52 11.80 4.90
C LEU A 11 -9.65 11.18 5.71
N GLY A 12 -10.87 11.70 5.58
CA GLY A 12 -12.05 11.14 6.24
C GLY A 12 -12.31 9.71 5.82
N TYR A 13 -12.18 9.41 4.52
CA TYR A 13 -12.28 8.06 3.99
C TYR A 13 -11.20 7.12 4.54
N GLY A 14 -9.93 7.55 4.52
CA GLY A 14 -8.83 6.76 5.10
C GLY A 14 -9.01 6.50 6.60
N ALA A 15 -9.43 7.52 7.36
CA ALA A 15 -9.75 7.40 8.78
C ALA A 15 -10.92 6.45 9.03
N ALA A 16 -11.97 6.48 8.20
CA ALA A 16 -13.10 5.56 8.30
C ALA A 16 -12.68 4.11 8.03
N LEU A 17 -11.83 3.86 7.02
CA LEU A 17 -11.29 2.53 6.75
C LEU A 17 -10.47 1.99 7.92
N PHE A 18 -9.58 2.80 8.48
CA PHE A 18 -8.77 2.41 9.64
C PHE A 18 -9.60 2.22 10.90
N TRP A 19 -10.61 3.06 11.12
CA TRP A 19 -11.55 2.91 12.23
C TRP A 19 -12.34 1.61 12.11
N LEU A 20 -12.82 1.28 10.91
CA LEU A 20 -13.52 0.02 10.64
C LEU A 20 -12.60 -1.17 10.89
N ALA A 21 -11.36 -1.12 10.40
CA ALA A 21 -10.36 -2.17 10.63
C ALA A 21 -10.03 -2.37 12.11
N PHE A 22 -9.91 -1.26 12.86
CA PHE A 22 -9.71 -1.28 14.31
C PHE A 22 -10.91 -1.90 15.04
N ARG A 23 -12.14 -1.58 14.63
CA ARG A 23 -13.36 -2.20 15.18
C ARG A 23 -13.41 -3.70 14.89
N VAL A 24 -13.00 -4.14 13.70
CA VAL A 24 -12.90 -5.56 13.33
C VAL A 24 -11.85 -6.27 14.17
N GLU A 25 -10.72 -5.63 14.45
CA GLU A 25 -9.66 -6.18 15.29
C GLU A 25 -10.05 -6.29 16.78
N GLN A 26 -10.77 -5.30 17.31
CA GLN A 26 -11.25 -5.31 18.70
C GLN A 26 -12.47 -6.19 18.94
N SER A 27 -13.19 -6.53 17.88
CA SER A 27 -14.35 -7.39 17.96
C SER A 27 -13.97 -8.76 18.54
N LYS A 28 -14.72 -9.23 19.55
CA LYS A 28 -14.59 -10.61 20.07
C LYS A 28 -15.01 -11.67 19.05
N PHE A 29 -15.51 -11.27 17.86
CA PHE A 29 -15.69 -12.18 16.74
C PHE A 29 -14.32 -12.68 16.25
N ALA A 30 -13.97 -13.90 16.66
CA ALA A 30 -12.88 -14.61 16.03
C ALA A 30 -13.28 -14.88 14.57
N LEU A 31 -12.71 -14.11 13.65
CA LEU A 31 -12.83 -14.38 12.21
C LEU A 31 -12.41 -15.84 11.97
N SER A 32 -13.25 -16.58 11.24
CA SER A 32 -12.94 -17.97 10.91
C SER A 32 -11.59 -18.03 10.14
N PRO A 33 -10.87 -19.17 10.21
CA PRO A 33 -9.59 -19.32 9.52
C PRO A 33 -9.66 -18.96 8.02
N ARG A 34 -10.80 -19.26 7.39
CA ARG A 34 -11.08 -18.91 5.99
C ARG A 34 -11.10 -17.40 5.76
N TRP A 35 -11.84 -16.65 6.58
CA TRP A 35 -11.92 -15.19 6.45
C TRP A 35 -10.58 -14.51 6.72
N ARG A 36 -9.77 -15.04 7.64
CA ARG A 36 -8.41 -14.55 7.88
C ARG A 36 -7.50 -14.77 6.67
N ALA A 37 -7.61 -15.91 5.99
CA ALA A 37 -6.86 -16.17 4.76
C ALA A 37 -7.29 -15.25 3.62
N ILE A 38 -8.60 -15.01 3.47
CA ILE A 38 -9.14 -14.08 2.46
C ILE A 38 -8.64 -12.65 2.74
N ALA A 39 -8.74 -12.18 3.99
CA ALA A 39 -8.26 -10.86 4.36
C ALA A 39 -6.76 -10.70 4.12
N PHE A 40 -5.96 -11.74 4.41
CA PHE A 40 -4.53 -11.74 4.08
C PHE A 40 -4.30 -11.66 2.57
N GLY A 41 -5.02 -12.44 1.76
CA GLY A 41 -4.95 -12.36 0.30
C GLY A 41 -5.31 -10.99 -0.24
N LEU A 42 -6.41 -10.40 0.25
CA LEU A 42 -6.83 -9.05 -0.10
C LEU A 42 -5.81 -7.99 0.34
N SER A 43 -5.13 -8.19 1.47
CA SER A 43 -4.10 -7.25 1.93
C SER A 43 -2.87 -7.19 1.01
N LEU A 44 -2.62 -8.22 0.19
CA LEU A 44 -1.61 -8.16 -0.87
C LEU A 44 -1.95 -7.10 -1.93
N GLY A 45 -3.22 -6.65 -1.99
CA GLY A 45 -3.66 -5.51 -2.78
C GLY A 45 -3.00 -4.18 -2.38
N VAL A 46 -2.20 -4.13 -1.28
CA VAL A 46 -1.26 -3.03 -1.01
C VAL A 46 -0.30 -2.79 -2.17
N TYR A 47 0.00 -3.83 -2.95
CA TYR A 47 0.83 -3.75 -4.14
C TYR A 47 0.21 -2.84 -5.21
N CYS A 48 -1.13 -2.78 -5.28
CA CYS A 48 -1.88 -1.95 -6.21
C CYS A 48 -2.04 -0.53 -5.64
N THR A 49 -1.08 0.33 -5.94
CA THR A 49 -1.03 1.73 -5.49
C THR A 49 -1.56 2.69 -6.56
N SER A 50 -1.49 4.00 -6.32
CA SER A 50 -1.80 5.02 -7.32
C SER A 50 -1.00 4.82 -8.61
N TRP A 51 0.21 4.26 -8.53
CA TRP A 51 1.01 3.86 -9.70
C TRP A 51 0.29 2.83 -10.56
N SER A 52 -0.40 1.86 -9.95
CA SER A 52 -1.17 0.86 -10.71
C SER A 52 -2.33 1.50 -11.45
N PHE A 53 -3.03 2.45 -10.84
CA PHE A 53 -4.12 3.17 -11.50
C PHE A 53 -3.59 4.01 -12.68
N PHE A 54 -2.66 4.93 -12.44
CA PHE A 54 -2.16 5.81 -13.51
C PHE A 54 -1.32 5.07 -14.55
N GLY A 55 -0.44 4.18 -14.10
CA GLY A 55 0.48 3.44 -14.97
C GLY A 55 -0.20 2.34 -15.76
N ALA A 56 -1.00 1.46 -15.12
CA ALA A 56 -1.62 0.35 -15.84
C ALA A 56 -2.75 0.80 -16.75
N VAL A 57 -3.60 1.74 -16.32
CA VAL A 57 -4.67 2.27 -17.19
C VAL A 57 -4.08 3.05 -18.36
N GLY A 58 -3.07 3.88 -18.12
CA GLY A 58 -2.38 4.61 -19.19
C GLY A 58 -1.66 3.68 -20.18
N THR A 59 -1.01 2.63 -19.68
CA THR A 59 -0.37 1.60 -20.53
C THR A 59 -1.42 0.78 -21.28
N ALA A 60 -2.54 0.44 -20.65
CA ALA A 60 -3.65 -0.24 -21.31
C ALA A 60 -4.23 0.58 -22.47
N ALA A 61 -4.42 1.88 -22.26
CA ALA A 61 -4.95 2.78 -23.27
C ALA A 61 -3.97 3.01 -24.45
N SER A 62 -2.66 3.06 -24.19
CA SER A 62 -1.65 3.40 -25.21
C SER A 62 -0.97 2.19 -25.86
N ARG A 63 -0.81 1.10 -25.12
CA ARG A 63 -0.01 -0.08 -25.49
C ARG A 63 -0.70 -1.41 -25.19
N GLY A 64 -1.99 -1.38 -24.86
CA GLY A 64 -2.77 -2.59 -24.62
C GLY A 64 -2.21 -3.44 -23.48
N TRP A 65 -1.81 -4.67 -23.77
CA TRP A 65 -1.53 -5.70 -22.76
C TRP A 65 -0.15 -5.58 -22.09
N GLU A 66 0.65 -4.56 -22.42
CA GLU A 66 1.99 -4.35 -21.84
C GLU A 66 1.98 -4.15 -20.31
N PHE A 67 0.84 -3.80 -19.71
CA PHE A 67 0.74 -3.71 -18.25
C PHE A 67 0.68 -5.09 -17.57
N LEU A 68 0.33 -6.17 -18.28
CA LEU A 68 0.02 -7.46 -17.67
C LEU A 68 1.22 -8.13 -16.98
N PRO A 69 2.46 -8.12 -17.53
CA PRO A 69 3.59 -8.83 -16.93
C PRO A 69 3.94 -8.39 -15.50
N ILE A 70 3.78 -7.09 -15.18
CA ILE A 70 4.10 -6.56 -13.84
C ILE A 70 3.19 -7.14 -12.75
N TYR A 71 1.96 -7.53 -13.11
CA TYR A 71 0.99 -8.15 -12.20
C TYR A 71 1.05 -9.67 -12.26
N LEU A 72 1.34 -10.23 -13.44
CA LEU A 72 1.43 -11.67 -13.64
C LEU A 72 2.62 -12.26 -12.88
N GLY A 73 3.77 -11.58 -12.82
CA GLY A 73 4.95 -12.05 -12.08
C GLY A 73 4.67 -12.38 -10.62
N PRO A 74 4.16 -11.44 -9.81
CA PRO A 74 3.74 -11.71 -8.44
C PRO A 74 2.65 -12.80 -8.35
N ALA A 75 1.67 -12.81 -9.25
CA ALA A 75 0.62 -13.83 -9.26
C ALA A 75 1.19 -15.24 -9.45
N LEU A 76 2.11 -15.41 -10.41
CA LEU A 76 2.81 -16.68 -10.66
C LEU A 76 3.70 -17.08 -9.48
N LEU A 77 4.38 -16.11 -8.84
CA LEU A 77 5.19 -16.36 -7.65
C LEU A 77 4.33 -16.90 -6.50
N PHE A 78 3.13 -16.36 -6.27
CA PHE A 78 2.26 -16.87 -5.22
C PHE A 78 1.58 -18.19 -5.60
N LEU A 79 1.28 -18.42 -6.88
CA LEU A 79 0.64 -19.64 -7.37
C LEU A 79 1.60 -20.84 -7.38
N PHE A 80 2.82 -20.66 -7.90
CA PHE A 80 3.81 -21.73 -8.07
C PHE A 80 4.95 -21.66 -7.06
N GLY A 81 5.34 -20.45 -6.63
CA GLY A 81 6.45 -20.20 -5.71
C GLY A 81 6.08 -20.22 -4.23
N GLY A 82 4.89 -20.72 -3.86
CA GLY A 82 4.44 -20.76 -2.46
C GLY A 82 5.41 -21.46 -1.50
N GLY A 83 6.17 -22.45 -1.97
CA GLY A 83 7.24 -23.09 -1.20
C GLY A 83 8.40 -22.14 -0.86
N ILE A 84 8.81 -21.28 -1.80
CA ILE A 84 9.85 -20.28 -1.62
C ILE A 84 9.39 -19.23 -0.61
N VAL A 85 8.17 -18.71 -0.78
CA VAL A 85 7.57 -17.74 0.15
C VAL A 85 7.50 -18.31 1.56
N ARG A 86 7.03 -19.56 1.71
CA ARG A 86 6.93 -20.22 3.01
C ARG A 86 8.31 -20.45 3.64
N LYS A 87 9.33 -20.80 2.85
CA LYS A 87 10.71 -20.95 3.33
C LYS A 87 11.29 -19.63 3.82
N LEU A 88 11.05 -18.54 3.07
CA LEU A 88 11.47 -17.19 3.44
C LEU A 88 10.82 -16.74 4.76
N LEU A 89 9.51 -16.91 4.89
CA LEU A 89 8.77 -16.56 6.10
C LEU A 89 9.23 -17.36 7.33
N ARG A 90 9.50 -18.66 7.16
CA ARG A 90 10.03 -19.51 8.24
C ARG A 90 11.43 -19.06 8.67
N ALA A 91 12.30 -18.77 7.71
CA ALA A 91 13.65 -18.27 7.99
C ALA A 91 13.61 -16.92 8.73
N GLY A 92 12.75 -15.99 8.31
CA GLY A 92 12.58 -14.70 8.97
C GLY A 92 12.09 -14.82 10.40
N LYS A 93 11.11 -15.70 10.65
CA LYS A 93 10.63 -15.99 12.01
C LYS A 93 11.68 -16.64 12.90
N ALA A 94 12.45 -17.59 12.36
CA ALA A 94 13.50 -18.27 13.11
C ALA A 94 14.66 -17.34 13.50
N ALA A 95 14.91 -16.28 12.71
CA ALA A 95 15.91 -15.27 13.00
C ALA A 95 15.38 -14.11 13.87
N GLU A 96 14.10 -14.16 14.29
CA GLU A 96 13.39 -13.08 15.01
C GLU A 96 13.50 -11.71 14.33
N SER A 97 13.64 -11.70 13.00
CA SER A 97 13.93 -10.48 12.27
C SER A 97 12.71 -9.60 12.10
N THR A 98 12.84 -8.32 12.46
CA THR A 98 11.76 -7.32 12.38
C THR A 98 11.80 -6.50 11.10
N SER A 99 12.89 -6.58 10.32
CA SER A 99 13.06 -5.87 9.05
C SER A 99 13.80 -6.73 8.00
N ILE A 100 13.72 -6.33 6.73
CA ILE A 100 14.46 -6.99 5.63
C ILE A 100 15.98 -6.85 5.82
N ALA A 101 16.44 -5.70 6.31
CA ALA A 101 17.86 -5.47 6.57
C ALA A 101 18.39 -6.38 7.68
N ASP A 102 17.61 -6.55 8.75
CA ASP A 102 17.95 -7.45 9.84
C ASP A 102 17.91 -8.91 9.41
N PHE A 103 16.89 -9.30 8.63
CA PHE A 103 16.80 -10.65 8.06
C PHE A 103 18.00 -11.00 7.17
N LEU A 104 18.40 -10.08 6.29
CA LEU A 104 19.57 -10.30 5.45
C LEU A 104 20.85 -10.31 6.26
N SER A 105 21.02 -9.38 7.20
CA SER A 105 22.17 -9.35 8.12
C SER A 105 22.33 -10.65 8.90
N ALA A 106 21.24 -11.19 9.47
CA ALA A 106 21.23 -12.44 10.22
C ALA A 106 21.73 -13.63 9.39
N ARG A 107 21.45 -13.63 8.08
CA ARG A 107 21.94 -14.66 7.15
C ARG A 107 23.45 -14.58 6.89
N TYR A 108 24.07 -13.42 7.10
CA TYR A 108 25.51 -13.20 6.95
C TYR A 108 26.20 -13.02 8.32
N GLY A 109 25.78 -13.79 9.34
CA GLY A 109 26.42 -13.76 10.66
C GLY A 109 26.17 -12.48 11.46
N ARG A 110 25.01 -11.84 11.27
CA ARG A 110 24.65 -10.53 11.86
C ARG A 110 25.64 -9.41 11.46
N SER A 111 26.09 -9.42 10.22
CA SER A 111 27.00 -8.39 9.68
C SER A 111 26.35 -7.00 9.65
N ARG A 112 26.91 -6.08 10.44
CA ARG A 112 26.49 -4.66 10.45
C ARG A 112 26.62 -4.01 9.08
N ALA A 113 27.65 -4.36 8.31
CA ALA A 113 27.86 -3.81 6.97
C ALA A 113 26.70 -4.17 6.03
N VAL A 114 26.25 -5.43 6.04
CA VAL A 114 25.10 -5.88 5.24
C VAL A 114 23.82 -5.14 5.66
N ALA A 115 23.58 -5.00 6.98
CA ALA A 115 22.42 -4.27 7.48
C ALA A 115 22.40 -2.81 6.98
N VAL A 116 23.54 -2.11 7.06
CA VAL A 116 23.68 -0.72 6.60
C VAL A 116 23.46 -0.62 5.09
N CYS A 117 24.11 -1.48 4.30
CA CYS A 117 23.95 -1.49 2.84
C CYS A 117 22.49 -1.70 2.42
N VAL A 118 21.80 -2.69 2.99
CA VAL A 118 20.39 -2.96 2.69
C VAL A 118 19.51 -1.78 3.09
N THR A 119 19.77 -1.17 4.24
CA THR A 119 19.03 0.00 4.71
C THR A 119 19.20 1.20 3.77
N LEU A 120 20.43 1.47 3.32
CA LEU A 120 20.70 2.55 2.37
C LEU A 120 20.02 2.30 1.02
N ILE A 121 20.07 1.09 0.49
CA ILE A 121 19.36 0.72 -0.75
C ILE A 121 17.84 0.89 -0.59
N ALA A 122 17.30 0.45 0.54
CA ALA A 122 15.88 0.58 0.85
C ALA A 122 15.47 2.06 0.93
N LEU A 123 16.25 2.92 1.60
CA LEU A 123 16.01 4.36 1.67
C LEU A 123 16.12 5.04 0.31
N ALA A 124 17.17 4.71 -0.45
CA ALA A 124 17.40 5.24 -1.79
C ALA A 124 16.27 4.88 -2.76
N SER A 125 15.56 3.77 -2.52
CA SER A 125 14.39 3.35 -3.31
C SER A 125 13.07 3.91 -2.77
N ALA A 126 12.88 3.92 -1.45
CA ALA A 126 11.63 4.31 -0.81
C ALA A 126 11.36 5.81 -0.93
N ILE A 127 12.38 6.67 -0.77
CA ILE A 127 12.25 8.13 -0.87
C ILE A 127 11.71 8.56 -2.25
N PRO A 128 12.34 8.19 -3.39
CA PRO A 128 11.81 8.59 -4.70
C PRO A 128 10.47 7.92 -4.99
N TYR A 129 10.24 6.70 -4.49
CA TYR A 129 8.95 6.05 -4.64
C TYR A 129 7.83 6.81 -3.92
N ILE A 130 8.05 7.27 -2.68
CA ILE A 130 7.09 8.11 -1.96
C ILE A 130 6.84 9.42 -2.70
N ALA A 131 7.89 10.07 -3.20
CA ALA A 131 7.76 11.29 -3.99
C ALA A 131 6.90 11.07 -5.25
N LEU A 132 7.08 9.92 -5.93
CA LEU A 132 6.27 9.53 -7.08
C LEU A 132 4.81 9.26 -6.71
N GLN A 133 4.54 8.65 -5.56
CA GLN A 133 3.17 8.47 -5.07
C GLN A 133 2.49 9.81 -4.74
N LEU A 134 3.22 10.77 -4.13
CA LEU A 134 2.70 12.12 -3.87
C LEU A 134 2.37 12.87 -5.16
N ARG A 135 3.17 12.68 -6.22
CA ARG A 135 2.84 13.18 -7.57
C ARG A 135 1.57 12.55 -8.14
N GLY A 136 1.32 11.27 -7.87
CA GLY A 136 0.04 10.63 -8.22
C GLY A 136 -1.15 11.27 -7.50
N VAL A 137 -0.98 11.67 -6.24
CA VAL A 137 -2.01 12.41 -5.49
C VAL A 137 -2.26 13.78 -6.10
N SER A 138 -1.20 14.53 -6.46
CA SER A 138 -1.38 15.84 -7.09
C SER A 138 -2.12 15.74 -8.43
N LEU A 139 -1.80 14.75 -9.27
CA LEU A 139 -2.51 14.51 -10.52
C LEU A 139 -4.01 14.20 -10.30
N SER A 140 -4.32 13.41 -9.27
CA SER A 140 -5.70 13.10 -8.90
C SER A 140 -6.47 14.35 -8.47
N LEU A 141 -5.85 15.23 -7.67
CA LEU A 141 -6.45 16.48 -7.22
C LEU A 141 -6.73 17.44 -8.38
N THR A 142 -5.77 17.60 -9.29
CA THR A 142 -5.94 18.44 -10.49
C THR A 142 -7.07 17.92 -11.38
N ALA A 143 -7.14 16.59 -11.60
CA ALA A 143 -8.21 15.99 -12.40
C ALA A 143 -9.61 16.21 -11.79
N LEU A 144 -9.74 16.17 -10.45
CA LEU A 144 -11.01 16.36 -9.74
C LEU A 144 -11.40 17.83 -9.54
N ALA A 145 -10.43 18.75 -9.57
CA ALA A 145 -10.69 20.18 -9.43
C ALA A 145 -11.35 20.77 -10.69
N GLY A 146 -11.13 20.17 -11.87
CA GLY A 146 -11.51 20.72 -13.19
C GLY A 146 -10.63 21.91 -13.57
N ASP A 147 -10.71 22.40 -14.81
CA ASP A 147 -9.91 23.52 -15.39
C ASP A 147 -10.02 24.88 -14.65
N ALA A 148 -10.62 24.92 -13.46
CA ALA A 148 -10.62 26.07 -12.57
C ALA A 148 -9.23 26.26 -11.93
N ARG A 149 -8.36 26.90 -12.71
CA ARG A 149 -7.02 27.45 -12.41
C ARG A 149 -5.86 26.44 -12.53
N PRO A 150 -4.90 26.72 -13.44
CA PRO A 150 -3.71 25.88 -13.64
C PRO A 150 -2.65 26.07 -12.54
N ASP A 151 -2.85 27.01 -11.60
CA ASP A 151 -2.10 27.02 -10.36
C ASP A 151 -2.66 25.91 -9.47
N VAL A 152 -2.05 24.74 -9.60
CA VAL A 152 -2.16 23.68 -8.59
C VAL A 152 -1.90 24.34 -7.24
N ASP A 153 -2.94 24.43 -6.41
CA ASP A 153 -2.86 25.12 -5.13
C ASP A 153 -1.78 24.42 -4.30
N LEU A 154 -0.58 25.01 -4.27
CA LEU A 154 0.58 24.47 -3.57
C LEU A 154 0.21 24.23 -2.10
N LEU A 155 -0.71 25.05 -1.57
CA LEU A 155 -1.30 24.86 -0.25
C LEU A 155 -2.11 23.56 -0.16
N ALA A 156 -2.93 23.21 -1.16
CA ALA A 156 -3.66 21.94 -1.18
C ALA A 156 -2.71 20.73 -1.23
N ILE A 157 -1.61 20.78 -2.00
CA ILE A 157 -0.60 19.71 -1.99
C ILE A 157 0.08 19.62 -0.62
N ILE A 158 0.51 20.75 -0.06
CA ILE A 158 1.19 20.80 1.24
C ILE A 158 0.25 20.28 2.34
N ILE A 159 -1.00 20.74 2.37
CA ILE A 159 -2.01 20.30 3.34
C ILE A 159 -2.26 18.79 3.20
N THR A 160 -2.44 18.31 1.96
CA THR A 160 -2.65 16.87 1.72
C THR A 160 -1.44 16.05 2.16
N THR A 161 -0.24 16.51 1.85
CA THR A 161 1.02 15.84 2.22
C THR A 161 1.21 15.81 3.73
N LEU A 162 1.00 16.94 4.41
CA LEU A 162 1.06 17.04 5.87
C LEU A 162 0.01 16.17 6.54
N ALA A 163 -1.19 16.11 6.00
CA ALA A 163 -2.25 15.30 6.54
C ALA A 163 -2.00 13.79 6.33
N LEU A 164 -1.48 13.38 5.17
CA LEU A 164 -1.02 12.01 4.93
C LEU A 164 0.17 11.65 5.84
N ALA A 165 1.09 12.58 6.09
CA ALA A 165 2.20 12.38 7.03
C ALA A 165 1.69 12.23 8.47
N CYS A 166 0.76 13.09 8.90
CA CYS A 166 0.11 13.00 10.21
C CYS A 166 -0.64 11.67 10.36
N PHE A 167 -1.39 11.27 9.34
CA PHE A 167 -2.07 9.98 9.29
C PHE A 167 -1.09 8.81 9.41
N ALA A 168 0.01 8.84 8.64
CA ALA A 168 1.06 7.83 8.71
C ALA A 168 1.73 7.79 10.10
N ILE A 169 1.90 8.92 10.79
CA ILE A 169 2.43 8.95 12.16
C ILE A 169 1.41 8.36 13.15
N LEU A 170 0.16 8.83 13.11
CA LEU A 170 -0.89 8.42 14.05
C LEU A 170 -1.21 6.92 13.97
N PHE A 171 -1.27 6.38 12.75
CA PHE A 171 -1.65 4.99 12.51
C PHE A 171 -0.46 4.07 12.24
N GLY A 172 0.63 4.57 11.65
CA GLY A 172 1.83 3.80 11.33
C GLY A 172 2.81 3.68 12.50
N ALA A 173 3.11 4.75 13.24
CA ALA A 173 4.07 4.70 14.34
C ALA A 173 3.53 3.96 15.59
N ARG A 174 2.21 3.96 15.80
CA ARG A 174 1.56 3.13 16.83
C ARG A 174 1.59 1.63 16.52
N SER A 175 1.87 1.25 15.27
CA SER A 175 1.99 -0.13 14.79
C SER A 175 3.42 -0.68 14.84
N ALA A 176 4.36 0.05 15.48
CA ALA A 176 5.77 -0.31 15.58
C ALA A 176 6.08 -1.41 16.63
N ASP A 177 5.07 -1.87 17.39
CA ASP A 177 5.17 -3.08 18.21
C ASP A 177 5.12 -4.32 17.29
N ALA A 178 6.21 -4.54 16.54
CA ALA A 178 6.40 -5.60 15.55
C ALA A 178 6.19 -7.04 16.08
N THR A 179 6.07 -7.19 17.41
CA THR A 179 5.85 -8.47 18.10
C THR A 179 4.37 -8.88 18.13
N LYS A 180 3.43 -7.92 18.06
CA LYS A 180 1.99 -8.20 17.97
C LYS A 180 1.56 -7.95 16.53
N GLY A 181 1.38 -9.02 15.76
CA GLY A 181 1.11 -8.91 14.32
C GLY A 181 0.06 -7.84 13.99
N ASN A 182 0.40 -6.96 13.04
CA ASN A 182 -0.38 -5.80 12.57
C ASN A 182 -1.69 -6.22 11.88
N ARG A 183 -2.56 -6.93 12.59
CA ARG A 183 -3.83 -7.45 12.06
C ARG A 183 -4.76 -6.31 11.67
N GLY A 184 -4.80 -5.23 12.44
CA GLY A 184 -5.52 -4.01 12.08
C GLY A 184 -5.11 -3.44 10.72
N LEU A 185 -3.81 -3.31 10.46
CA LEU A 185 -3.31 -2.83 9.16
C LEU A 185 -3.66 -3.77 8.01
N VAL A 186 -3.51 -5.08 8.22
CA VAL A 186 -3.91 -6.10 7.23
C VAL A 186 -5.39 -6.00 6.90
N TYR A 187 -6.25 -5.83 7.89
CA TYR A 187 -7.69 -5.68 7.68
C TYR A 187 -8.05 -4.35 6.99
N ALA A 188 -7.38 -3.25 7.34
CA ALA A 188 -7.58 -1.96 6.67
C ALA A 188 -7.30 -2.07 5.18
N ILE A 189 -6.15 -2.65 4.81
CA ILE A 189 -5.77 -2.82 3.41
C ILE A 189 -6.69 -3.83 2.70
N ALA A 190 -7.15 -4.87 3.40
CA ALA A 190 -8.09 -5.82 2.82
C ALA A 190 -9.41 -5.15 2.41
N ILE A 191 -9.97 -4.31 3.29
CA ILE A 191 -11.20 -3.55 3.02
C ILE A 191 -10.96 -2.54 1.91
N GLU A 192 -9.86 -1.80 1.96
CA GLU A 192 -9.46 -0.86 0.90
C GLU A 192 -9.37 -1.57 -0.47
N SER A 193 -8.82 -2.78 -0.51
CA SER A 193 -8.65 -3.56 -1.74
C SER A 193 -9.99 -4.02 -2.33
N ILE A 194 -11.01 -4.29 -1.50
CA ILE A 194 -12.37 -4.56 -1.99
C ILE A 194 -12.92 -3.33 -2.72
N VAL A 195 -12.72 -2.13 -2.16
CA VAL A 195 -13.15 -0.89 -2.80
C VAL A 195 -12.39 -0.68 -4.12
N LYS A 196 -11.08 -0.92 -4.15
CA LYS A 196 -10.27 -0.84 -5.39
C LYS A 196 -10.78 -1.77 -6.48
N ILE A 197 -11.02 -3.04 -6.15
CA ILE A 197 -11.52 -4.04 -7.11
C ILE A 197 -12.88 -3.63 -7.65
N THR A 198 -13.79 -3.20 -6.77
CA THR A 198 -15.14 -2.76 -7.16
C THR A 198 -15.07 -1.55 -8.08
N ALA A 199 -14.27 -0.54 -7.74
CA ALA A 199 -14.09 0.66 -8.53
C ALA A 199 -13.47 0.36 -9.91
N LEU A 200 -12.38 -0.42 -9.95
CA LEU A 200 -11.73 -0.80 -11.20
C LEU A 200 -12.63 -1.64 -12.11
N THR A 201 -13.41 -2.56 -11.54
CA THR A 201 -14.36 -3.38 -12.29
C THR A 201 -15.48 -2.52 -12.87
N ALA A 202 -16.01 -1.58 -12.08
CA ALA A 202 -17.01 -0.63 -12.57
C ALA A 202 -16.46 0.23 -13.72
N ILE A 203 -15.25 0.77 -13.58
CA ILE A 203 -14.59 1.54 -14.65
C ILE A 203 -14.42 0.68 -15.90
N ALA A 204 -13.93 -0.56 -15.76
CA ALA A 204 -13.74 -1.47 -16.88
C ALA A 204 -15.07 -1.78 -17.60
N PHE A 205 -16.16 -1.94 -16.85
CA PHE A 205 -17.49 -2.17 -17.43
C PHE A 205 -18.04 -0.94 -18.16
N PHE A 206 -17.81 0.28 -17.66
CA PHE A 206 -18.25 1.52 -18.31
C PHE A 206 -17.39 1.92 -19.52
N ALA A 207 -16.12 1.50 -19.55
CA ALA A 207 -15.20 1.81 -20.64
C ALA A 207 -15.38 0.90 -21.87
N PHE A 208 -16.20 -0.16 -21.76
CA PHE A 208 -16.53 -1.10 -22.82
C PHE A 208 -17.97 -0.88 -23.30
#